data_AF-A0A3B1E6A4-F1
#
_entry.id   AF-A0A3B1E6A4-F1
#
_cell.length_a   1.000
_cell.length_b   1.000
_cell.length_c   1.000
_cell.angle_alpha   90.00
_cell.angle_beta   90.00
_cell.angle_gamma   90.00
#
_symmetry.space_group_name_H-M   'P 1'
#
loop_
_entity.id
_entity.type
_entity.pdbx_description
1 polymer ?
#
loop_
_entity_poly.entity_id
_entity_poly.type
_entity_poly.pdbx_seq_one_letter_code
_entity_poly.pdbx_strand_id
1 'polypeptide(L)'
;NSVATQKGATKSTGSRKLFVFHRKTGKKLWSKQAKYNFRHNAIAAAKGKLFCIDKLSTVRRKAFQRRGITLTGKPRLFALDLKTGEEIWSTEKNVFGTFLNYSAQQDTLLQAGSNNGDRAKDESKRGMIAYRGSTGKVLWKNLGIGYAGPCLLWKDKIITNGKFGFQLDLLTGKRNDWTYRRMYGCNTIIGGQNLLTFRSGAAGFCDIENNSGTGNLSGFKSSCTSNLIIADGLLNAPDYTRTCNCAYSNQTSLAFIYMPEAEEWTFNQIQLEKDYIRRLGINFGAPGDRRDKKSTLWIEYPFVGGPTPQIDIKVTGKNHQWFHKHSSAMKGKGLKWVGASGGKGLETIQVTLVKKEKTKKKYTVRLYFAEPDNNQNKPSVMNVSLQGKVVLKNFDIQKEAAGKNKTIVRQFTEISVSDVLEIQLQSVTGKTLLSGLEVIAEN
;
A
#
# COMPACT_ATOMS: atom_id res chain seq x y z
N ASN A 1 3.36 -25.40 -44.68
CA ASN A 1 4.70 -26.02 -44.53
C ASN A 1 5.40 -25.52 -43.28
N SER A 2 5.98 -26.48 -42.57
CA SER A 2 6.36 -26.49 -41.14
C SER A 2 7.20 -25.30 -40.67
N VAL A 3 6.70 -24.53 -39.70
CA VAL A 3 7.56 -23.67 -38.89
C VAL A 3 8.08 -24.51 -37.72
N ALA A 4 9.32 -24.96 -37.92
CA ALA A 4 10.15 -25.77 -37.06
C ALA A 4 9.94 -25.56 -35.56
N THR A 5 9.66 -26.68 -34.89
CA THR A 5 10.06 -26.96 -33.51
C THR A 5 11.59 -26.89 -33.40
N GLN A 6 12.14 -25.73 -33.03
CA GLN A 6 13.53 -25.63 -32.57
C GLN A 6 13.57 -25.58 -31.03
N LYS A 7 14.13 -26.65 -30.44
CA LYS A 7 14.73 -26.62 -29.10
C LYS A 7 15.81 -25.52 -29.10
N GLY A 8 15.66 -24.53 -28.21
CA GLY A 8 16.57 -23.39 -28.07
C GLY A 8 15.95 -22.00 -28.27
N ALA A 9 14.71 -21.88 -28.75
CA ALA A 9 14.05 -20.56 -28.81
C ALA A 9 13.66 -20.09 -27.40
N THR A 10 14.26 -18.99 -26.94
CA THR A 10 13.82 -18.19 -25.78
C THR A 10 12.37 -17.73 -25.99
N LYS A 11 11.41 -18.54 -25.52
CA LYS A 11 10.01 -18.53 -25.96
C LYS A 11 9.24 -17.30 -25.47
N SER A 12 8.85 -16.41 -26.37
CA SER A 12 7.64 -15.61 -26.18
C SER A 12 6.43 -16.42 -26.65
N THR A 13 5.82 -17.20 -25.75
CA THR A 13 4.61 -17.97 -26.06
C THR A 13 3.41 -17.03 -26.30
N GLY A 14 2.55 -17.43 -27.22
CA GLY A 14 1.27 -16.76 -27.47
C GLY A 14 0.53 -17.42 -28.63
N SER A 15 -0.76 -17.14 -28.72
CA SER A 15 -1.70 -17.86 -29.57
C SER A 15 -1.67 -17.37 -31.01
N ARG A 16 -1.89 -18.29 -31.95
CA ARG A 16 -2.06 -17.97 -33.39
C ARG A 16 -3.51 -17.68 -33.75
N LYS A 17 -4.46 -18.04 -32.89
CA LYS A 17 -5.89 -17.91 -33.15
C LYS A 17 -6.64 -17.61 -31.85
N LEU A 18 -7.69 -16.81 -31.95
CA LEU A 18 -8.68 -16.56 -30.90
C LEU A 18 -9.97 -17.27 -31.28
N PHE A 19 -10.66 -17.81 -30.28
CA PHE A 19 -11.96 -18.44 -30.45
C PHE A 19 -12.91 -17.84 -29.42
N VAL A 20 -14.14 -17.56 -29.84
CA VAL A 20 -15.21 -17.12 -28.94
C VAL A 20 -16.34 -18.12 -29.01
N PHE A 21 -16.81 -18.53 -27.84
CA PHE A 21 -17.85 -19.52 -27.67
C PHE A 21 -18.99 -18.93 -26.84
N HIS A 22 -20.20 -19.40 -27.11
CA HIS A 22 -21.33 -19.14 -26.24
C HIS A 22 -21.14 -19.86 -24.90
N ARG A 23 -21.03 -19.11 -23.79
CA ARG A 23 -20.64 -19.63 -22.47
C ARG A 23 -21.49 -20.79 -21.97
N LYS A 24 -22.81 -20.80 -22.26
CA LYS A 24 -23.73 -21.84 -21.76
C LYS A 24 -23.80 -23.09 -22.65
N THR A 25 -23.69 -22.91 -23.97
CA THR A 25 -23.92 -24.02 -24.93
C THR A 25 -22.63 -24.57 -25.51
N GLY A 26 -21.50 -23.89 -25.31
CA GLY A 26 -20.23 -24.27 -25.91
C GLY A 26 -20.17 -24.07 -27.43
N LYS A 27 -21.22 -23.51 -28.06
CA LYS A 27 -21.23 -23.27 -29.51
C LYS A 27 -20.19 -22.22 -29.89
N LYS A 28 -19.30 -22.54 -30.83
CA LYS A 28 -18.36 -21.57 -31.42
C LYS A 28 -19.14 -20.49 -32.16
N LEU A 29 -18.95 -19.23 -31.78
CA LEU A 29 -19.54 -18.08 -32.45
C LEU A 29 -18.67 -17.68 -33.64
N TRP A 30 -17.40 -17.39 -33.38
CA TRP A 30 -16.43 -17.00 -34.40
C TRP A 30 -15.01 -17.29 -33.93
N SER A 31 -14.06 -17.11 -34.85
CA SER A 31 -12.63 -17.22 -34.54
C SER A 31 -11.83 -16.22 -35.37
N LYS A 32 -10.72 -15.73 -34.84
CA LYS A 32 -9.83 -14.77 -35.53
C LYS A 32 -8.40 -15.28 -35.57
N GLN A 33 -7.80 -15.29 -36.75
CA GLN A 33 -6.40 -15.63 -36.95
C GLN A 33 -5.51 -14.42 -36.61
N ALA A 34 -4.41 -14.66 -35.90
CA ALA A 34 -3.38 -13.64 -35.65
C ALA A 34 -2.55 -13.40 -36.92
N LYS A 35 -2.26 -12.14 -37.22
CA LYS A 35 -1.23 -11.76 -38.19
C LYS A 35 0.16 -12.02 -37.62
N TYR A 36 0.36 -11.74 -36.33
CA TYR A 36 1.61 -11.98 -35.63
C TYR A 36 1.46 -13.00 -34.51
N ASN A 37 0.90 -12.57 -33.38
CA ASN A 37 0.82 -13.33 -32.16
C ASN A 37 -0.08 -12.62 -31.14
N PHE A 38 -1.02 -13.36 -30.56
CA PHE A 38 -1.83 -12.89 -29.44
C PHE A 38 -1.22 -13.38 -28.12
N ARG A 39 -0.64 -12.45 -27.33
CA ARG A 39 -0.18 -12.78 -25.98
C ARG A 39 -1.37 -12.80 -25.01
N HIS A 40 -1.35 -13.73 -24.07
CA HIS A 40 -2.44 -14.01 -23.14
C HIS A 40 -2.92 -12.77 -22.34
N ASN A 41 -2.00 -11.98 -21.77
CA ASN A 41 -2.37 -10.77 -21.01
C ASN A 41 -2.77 -9.58 -21.90
N ALA A 42 -2.62 -9.70 -23.21
CA ALA A 42 -2.84 -8.63 -24.18
C ALA A 42 -4.25 -8.74 -24.80
N ILE A 43 -5.17 -9.35 -24.05
CA ILE A 43 -6.56 -9.59 -24.41
C ILE A 43 -7.41 -9.16 -23.20
N ALA A 44 -8.45 -8.36 -23.44
CA ALA A 44 -9.43 -8.00 -22.42
C ALA A 44 -10.84 -8.10 -23.03
N ALA A 45 -11.84 -8.52 -22.24
CA ALA A 45 -13.22 -8.59 -22.73
C ALA A 45 -14.21 -8.17 -21.65
N ALA A 46 -15.08 -7.21 -21.96
CA ALA A 46 -16.24 -6.84 -21.14
C ALA A 46 -17.22 -5.99 -21.96
N LYS A 47 -18.46 -5.83 -21.46
CA LYS A 47 -19.51 -4.99 -22.08
C LYS A 47 -19.67 -5.24 -23.59
N GLY A 48 -19.69 -6.52 -23.99
CA GLY A 48 -19.87 -6.92 -25.38
C GLY A 48 -18.66 -6.63 -26.30
N LYS A 49 -17.50 -6.26 -25.76
CA LYS A 49 -16.30 -5.93 -26.55
C LYS A 49 -15.15 -6.86 -26.22
N LEU A 50 -14.33 -7.18 -27.22
CA LEU A 50 -13.05 -7.88 -27.09
C LEU A 50 -11.93 -6.98 -27.60
N PHE A 51 -10.97 -6.66 -26.73
CA PHE A 51 -9.78 -5.89 -27.07
C PHE A 51 -8.59 -6.83 -27.19
N CYS A 52 -7.74 -6.64 -28.19
CA CYS A 52 -6.57 -7.48 -28.37
C CYS A 52 -5.40 -6.75 -29.05
N ILE A 53 -4.18 -7.02 -28.58
CA ILE A 53 -2.94 -6.65 -29.26
C ILE A 53 -2.44 -7.82 -30.09
N ASP A 54 -2.26 -7.58 -31.39
CA ASP A 54 -1.54 -8.46 -32.30
C ASP A 54 -0.13 -7.94 -32.54
N LYS A 55 0.86 -8.60 -31.92
CA LYS A 55 2.24 -8.12 -31.95
C LYS A 55 3.26 -9.24 -31.71
N LEU A 56 4.35 -9.19 -32.46
CA LEU A 56 5.56 -9.94 -32.13
C LEU A 56 6.34 -9.32 -30.97
N SER A 57 6.80 -10.19 -30.07
CA SER A 57 7.84 -9.87 -29.08
C SER A 57 9.04 -9.17 -29.71
N THR A 58 9.66 -8.23 -28.99
CA THR A 58 10.88 -7.56 -29.47
C THR A 58 12.01 -8.58 -29.71
N VAL A 59 12.10 -9.62 -28.88
CA VAL A 59 13.07 -10.72 -29.02
C VAL A 59 12.90 -11.47 -30.33
N ARG A 60 11.69 -11.95 -30.65
CA ARG A 60 11.42 -12.61 -31.95
C ARG A 60 11.60 -11.67 -33.13
N ARG A 61 11.21 -10.40 -33.00
CA ARG A 61 11.40 -9.41 -34.07
C ARG A 61 12.89 -9.26 -34.42
N LYS A 62 13.74 -9.10 -33.41
CA LYS A 62 15.21 -9.07 -33.58
C LYS A 62 15.77 -10.40 -34.09
N ALA A 63 15.19 -11.54 -33.70
CA ALA A 63 15.61 -12.84 -34.23
C ALA A 63 15.30 -13.00 -35.73
N PHE A 64 14.12 -12.54 -36.19
CA PHE A 64 13.78 -12.54 -37.61
C PHE A 64 14.66 -11.59 -38.43
N GLN A 65 14.91 -10.37 -37.91
CA GLN A 65 15.82 -9.41 -38.54
C GLN A 65 17.23 -9.99 -38.72
N ARG A 66 17.78 -10.65 -37.69
CA ARG A 66 19.08 -11.34 -37.77
C ARG A 66 19.13 -12.49 -38.79
N ARG A 67 17.97 -13.02 -39.20
CA ARG A 67 17.84 -14.08 -40.21
C ARG A 67 17.49 -13.52 -41.60
N GLY A 68 17.57 -12.21 -41.81
CA GLY A 68 17.21 -11.57 -43.08
C GLY A 68 15.71 -11.58 -43.39
N ILE A 69 14.85 -11.92 -42.44
CA ILE A 69 13.40 -12.00 -42.65
C ILE A 69 12.79 -10.61 -42.38
N THR A 70 12.33 -9.96 -43.45
CA THR A 70 11.59 -8.70 -43.38
C THR A 70 10.14 -8.97 -42.98
N LEU A 71 9.73 -8.43 -41.83
CA LEU A 71 8.34 -8.54 -41.36
C LEU A 71 7.48 -7.47 -42.03
N THR A 72 6.43 -7.89 -42.73
CA THR A 72 5.45 -6.99 -43.35
C THR A 72 4.35 -6.59 -42.35
N GLY A 73 3.89 -5.33 -42.41
CA GLY A 73 2.82 -4.77 -41.55
C GLY A 73 3.27 -4.16 -40.22
N LYS A 74 2.31 -3.63 -39.46
CA LYS A 74 2.54 -3.00 -38.14
C LYS A 74 1.78 -3.73 -37.03
N PRO A 75 2.30 -3.75 -35.78
CA PRO A 75 1.53 -4.22 -34.63
C PRO A 75 0.22 -3.46 -34.50
N ARG A 76 -0.85 -4.15 -34.06
CA ARG A 76 -2.19 -3.59 -34.04
C ARG A 76 -2.86 -3.82 -32.70
N LEU A 77 -3.52 -2.79 -32.18
CA LEU A 77 -4.52 -2.91 -31.12
C LEU A 77 -5.89 -2.75 -31.77
N PHE A 78 -6.83 -3.64 -31.47
CA PHE A 78 -8.18 -3.55 -32.00
C PHE A 78 -9.22 -3.93 -30.96
N ALA A 79 -10.44 -3.42 -31.16
CA ALA A 79 -11.65 -3.79 -30.45
C ALA A 79 -12.61 -4.47 -31.43
N LEU A 80 -13.16 -5.60 -31.04
CA LEU A 80 -14.17 -6.35 -31.78
C LEU A 80 -15.47 -6.40 -30.99
N ASP A 81 -16.59 -6.48 -31.69
CA ASP A 81 -17.84 -6.93 -31.09
C ASP A 81 -17.67 -8.39 -30.66
N LEU A 82 -18.00 -8.68 -29.40
CA LEU A 82 -17.77 -10.00 -28.81
C LEU A 82 -18.71 -11.06 -29.41
N LYS A 83 -19.89 -10.67 -29.90
CA LYS A 83 -20.88 -11.60 -30.48
C LYS A 83 -20.58 -11.90 -31.94
N THR A 84 -20.27 -10.89 -32.75
CA THR A 84 -20.10 -11.04 -34.21
C THR A 84 -18.64 -11.21 -34.63
N GLY A 85 -17.70 -10.67 -33.85
CA GLY A 85 -16.28 -10.63 -34.21
C GLY A 85 -15.93 -9.50 -35.17
N GLU A 86 -16.89 -8.65 -35.52
CA GLU A 86 -16.69 -7.47 -36.36
C GLU A 86 -15.85 -6.43 -35.65
N GLU A 87 -15.04 -5.71 -36.42
CA GLU A 87 -14.17 -4.69 -35.88
C GLU A 87 -14.95 -3.41 -35.59
N ILE A 88 -14.87 -2.95 -34.34
CA ILE A 88 -15.45 -1.67 -33.91
C ILE A 88 -14.46 -0.54 -34.19
N TRP A 89 -13.20 -0.73 -33.79
CA TRP A 89 -12.11 0.20 -34.06
C TRP A 89 -10.76 -0.50 -33.96
N SER A 90 -9.74 0.11 -34.54
CA SER A 90 -8.35 -0.33 -34.40
C SER A 90 -7.34 0.80 -34.52
N THR A 91 -6.11 0.53 -34.12
CA THR A 91 -4.98 1.43 -34.30
C THR A 91 -3.67 0.66 -34.46
N GLU A 92 -2.77 1.21 -35.28
CA GLU A 92 -1.38 0.76 -35.40
C GLU A 92 -0.40 1.73 -34.71
N LYS A 93 -0.92 2.85 -34.18
CA LYS A 93 -0.12 3.90 -33.55
C LYS A 93 0.19 3.54 -32.10
N ASN A 94 1.48 3.54 -31.74
CA ASN A 94 1.97 3.31 -30.37
C ASN A 94 1.47 2.00 -29.74
N VAL A 95 1.42 0.91 -30.49
CA VAL A 95 1.02 -0.42 -29.97
C VAL A 95 2.20 -1.09 -29.25
N PHE A 96 2.12 -1.12 -27.92
CA PHE A 96 3.17 -1.68 -27.06
C PHE A 96 2.61 -2.45 -25.86
N GLY A 97 3.54 -3.03 -25.09
CA GLY A 97 3.19 -3.78 -23.89
C GLY A 97 2.49 -5.08 -24.22
N THR A 98 1.99 -5.71 -23.18
CA THR A 98 1.25 -6.98 -23.25
C THR A 98 0.11 -7.01 -22.25
N PHE A 99 -0.25 -5.89 -21.64
CA PHE A 99 -1.24 -5.84 -20.59
C PHE A 99 -2.37 -4.92 -21.00
N LEU A 100 -3.55 -5.49 -21.23
CA LEU A 100 -4.78 -4.75 -21.44
C LEU A 100 -5.68 -4.89 -20.22
N ASN A 101 -6.15 -3.77 -19.68
CA ASN A 101 -7.26 -3.77 -18.73
C ASN A 101 -8.39 -2.90 -19.26
N TYR A 102 -9.62 -3.26 -18.97
CA TYR A 102 -10.78 -2.49 -19.37
C TYR A 102 -11.70 -2.20 -18.18
N SER A 103 -11.96 -0.93 -17.92
CA SER A 103 -12.97 -0.48 -16.97
C SER A 103 -14.32 -0.37 -17.68
N ALA A 104 -15.21 -1.31 -17.39
CA ALA A 104 -16.58 -1.31 -17.90
C ALA A 104 -17.40 -0.11 -17.39
N GLN A 105 -17.15 0.33 -16.16
CA GLN A 105 -17.84 1.46 -15.54
C GLN A 105 -17.46 2.79 -16.22
N GLN A 106 -16.18 2.95 -16.56
CA GLN A 106 -15.64 4.19 -17.12
C GLN A 106 -15.47 4.14 -18.64
N ASP A 107 -15.92 3.08 -19.32
CA ASP A 107 -15.64 2.75 -20.72
C ASP A 107 -14.19 3.08 -21.14
N THR A 108 -13.21 2.65 -20.34
CA THR A 108 -11.80 3.00 -20.55
C THR A 108 -10.95 1.76 -20.70
N LEU A 109 -10.26 1.62 -21.83
CA LEU A 109 -9.24 0.60 -22.07
C LEU A 109 -7.86 1.17 -21.77
N LEU A 110 -7.12 0.53 -20.87
CA LEU A 110 -5.73 0.83 -20.58
C LEU A 110 -4.82 -0.13 -21.35
N GLN A 111 -3.95 0.41 -22.20
CA GLN A 111 -2.80 -0.29 -22.78
C GLN A 111 -1.55 -0.01 -21.95
N ALA A 112 -0.92 -1.07 -21.46
CA ALA A 112 0.23 -1.02 -20.57
C ALA A 112 1.20 -2.20 -20.83
N GLY A 113 2.44 -2.06 -20.35
CA GLY A 113 3.32 -3.21 -20.07
C GLY A 113 3.05 -3.82 -18.69
N SER A 114 3.66 -4.98 -18.43
CA SER A 114 3.61 -5.63 -17.12
C SER A 114 5.00 -6.03 -16.62
N ASN A 115 6.04 -5.21 -16.82
CA ASN A 115 7.40 -5.62 -16.46
C ASN A 115 7.58 -5.79 -14.95
N ASN A 116 7.97 -6.99 -14.51
CA ASN A 116 8.34 -7.30 -13.14
C ASN A 116 9.25 -8.52 -13.10
N GLY A 117 9.82 -8.85 -11.94
CA GLY A 117 10.76 -9.97 -11.78
C GLY A 117 10.19 -11.35 -12.15
N ASP A 118 8.87 -11.53 -12.03
CA ASP A 118 8.11 -12.76 -12.34
C ASP A 118 7.55 -12.79 -13.77
N ARG A 119 7.87 -11.81 -14.62
CA ARG A 119 7.26 -11.61 -15.94
C ARG A 119 8.28 -11.75 -17.07
N ALA A 120 7.79 -11.79 -18.32
CA ALA A 120 8.67 -11.93 -19.48
C ALA A 120 9.69 -10.77 -19.56
N LYS A 121 10.95 -11.09 -19.85
CA LYS A 121 12.04 -10.10 -19.89
C LYS A 121 11.84 -8.98 -20.93
N ASP A 122 10.97 -9.22 -21.91
CA ASP A 122 10.67 -8.29 -22.99
C ASP A 122 9.40 -7.46 -22.76
N GLU A 123 8.85 -7.49 -21.54
CA GLU A 123 7.78 -6.60 -21.11
C GLU A 123 8.18 -5.13 -21.15
N SER A 124 7.22 -4.26 -21.48
CA SER A 124 7.46 -2.82 -21.42
C SER A 124 7.61 -2.36 -19.97
N LYS A 125 8.70 -1.64 -19.68
CA LYS A 125 8.99 -1.02 -18.38
C LYS A 125 8.35 0.35 -18.20
N ARG A 126 7.82 0.90 -19.29
CA ARG A 126 7.29 2.26 -19.36
C ARG A 126 6.12 2.36 -20.32
N GLY A 127 5.37 3.43 -20.16
CA GLY A 127 4.33 3.84 -21.08
C GLY A 127 2.96 3.32 -20.70
N MET A 128 1.98 4.21 -20.79
CA MET A 128 0.56 3.91 -20.65
C MET A 128 -0.25 4.73 -21.67
N ILE A 129 -1.31 4.13 -22.21
CA ILE A 129 -2.31 4.82 -23.03
C ILE A 129 -3.69 4.42 -22.57
N ALA A 130 -4.54 5.40 -22.27
CA ALA A 130 -5.96 5.15 -22.03
C ALA A 130 -6.77 5.53 -23.27
N TYR A 131 -7.66 4.64 -23.67
CA TYR A 131 -8.58 4.81 -24.79
C TYR A 131 -10.01 4.76 -24.28
N ARG A 132 -10.89 5.50 -24.92
CA ARG A 132 -12.33 5.27 -24.86
C ARG A 132 -12.62 3.91 -25.48
N GLY A 133 -13.14 2.96 -24.71
CA GLY A 133 -13.30 1.59 -25.16
C GLY A 133 -14.33 1.42 -26.28
N SER A 134 -15.36 2.26 -26.33
CA SER A 134 -16.33 2.27 -27.43
C SER A 134 -15.78 2.76 -28.77
N THR A 135 -14.89 3.75 -28.76
CA THR A 135 -14.52 4.49 -30.00
C THR A 135 -13.05 4.41 -30.37
N GLY A 136 -12.19 3.97 -29.46
CA GLY A 136 -10.73 3.99 -29.65
C GLY A 136 -10.12 5.40 -29.52
N LYS A 137 -10.90 6.42 -29.16
CA LYS A 137 -10.38 7.78 -28.91
C LYS A 137 -9.37 7.75 -27.76
N VAL A 138 -8.17 8.27 -27.99
CA VAL A 138 -7.17 8.43 -26.92
C VAL A 138 -7.66 9.48 -25.93
N LEU A 139 -7.75 9.10 -24.66
CA LEU A 139 -8.08 10.02 -23.56
C LEU A 139 -6.83 10.74 -23.08
N TRP A 140 -5.76 9.97 -22.87
CA TRP A 140 -4.44 10.47 -22.55
C TRP A 140 -3.39 9.41 -22.89
N LYS A 141 -2.16 9.87 -23.02
CA LYS A 141 -0.99 9.05 -23.34
C LYS A 141 0.21 9.59 -22.58
N ASN A 142 0.89 8.73 -21.86
CA ASN A 142 2.19 9.04 -21.27
C ASN A 142 3.14 7.88 -21.57
N LEU A 143 4.00 8.03 -22.58
CA LEU A 143 4.94 6.98 -22.99
C LEU A 143 6.21 6.94 -22.13
N GLY A 144 6.47 7.99 -21.33
CA GLY A 144 7.66 8.14 -20.51
C GLY A 144 7.52 7.56 -19.09
N ILE A 145 6.30 7.39 -18.59
CA ILE A 145 6.05 6.94 -17.22
C ILE A 145 6.62 5.54 -16.98
N GLY A 146 7.55 5.43 -16.02
CA GLY A 146 8.12 4.16 -15.57
C GLY A 146 7.36 3.60 -14.38
N TYR A 147 7.14 2.28 -14.36
CA TYR A 147 6.44 1.57 -13.29
C TYR A 147 6.76 0.07 -13.33
N ALA A 148 6.34 -0.66 -12.30
CA ALA A 148 6.49 -2.11 -12.22
C ALA A 148 5.14 -2.85 -12.24
N GLY A 149 5.21 -4.08 -12.73
CA GLY A 149 4.13 -5.07 -12.80
C GLY A 149 2.96 -4.68 -13.70
N PRO A 150 1.96 -5.58 -13.80
CA PRO A 150 0.69 -5.21 -14.38
C PRO A 150 0.02 -4.13 -13.54
N CYS A 151 -0.74 -3.26 -14.19
CA CYS A 151 -1.56 -2.26 -13.51
C CYS A 151 -2.90 -2.86 -13.08
N LEU A 152 -3.36 -2.48 -11.89
CA LEU A 152 -4.72 -2.74 -11.42
C LEU A 152 -5.61 -1.54 -11.81
N LEU A 153 -6.80 -1.81 -12.34
CA LEU A 153 -7.85 -0.80 -12.40
C LEU A 153 -8.71 -0.91 -11.14
N TRP A 154 -8.75 0.15 -10.36
CA TRP A 154 -9.50 0.22 -9.12
C TRP A 154 -10.40 1.44 -9.15
N LYS A 155 -11.71 1.24 -9.23
CA LYS A 155 -12.71 2.31 -9.44
C LYS A 155 -12.35 3.18 -10.65
N ASP A 156 -12.05 4.45 -10.42
CA ASP A 156 -11.64 5.46 -11.39
C ASP A 156 -10.12 5.68 -11.42
N LYS A 157 -9.35 4.71 -10.91
CA LYS A 157 -7.90 4.82 -10.72
C LYS A 157 -7.12 3.68 -11.34
N ILE A 158 -5.85 3.95 -11.62
CA ILE A 158 -4.84 2.98 -12.00
C ILE A 158 -3.87 2.87 -10.83
N ILE A 159 -3.68 1.65 -10.32
CA ILE A 159 -2.70 1.37 -9.27
C ILE A 159 -1.57 0.55 -9.89
N THR A 160 -0.35 1.07 -9.78
CA THR A 160 0.86 0.35 -10.24
C THR A 160 1.31 -0.67 -9.22
N ASN A 161 2.11 -1.64 -9.67
CA ASN A 161 2.56 -2.75 -8.85
C ASN A 161 4.07 -2.67 -8.62
N GLY A 162 4.66 -3.72 -8.01
CA GLY A 162 6.06 -3.80 -7.64
C GLY A 162 6.30 -3.44 -6.18
N LYS A 163 7.58 -3.18 -5.87
CA LYS A 163 8.04 -2.84 -4.51
C LYS A 163 7.45 -1.52 -4.02
N PHE A 164 7.34 -0.55 -4.92
CA PHE A 164 6.74 0.76 -4.70
C PHE A 164 5.64 0.94 -5.74
N GLY A 165 4.42 1.18 -5.29
CA GLY A 165 3.31 1.50 -6.17
C GLY A 165 2.78 2.90 -5.91
N PHE A 166 2.16 3.46 -6.94
CA PHE A 166 1.54 4.77 -6.93
C PHE A 166 0.24 4.71 -7.71
N GLN A 167 -0.58 5.73 -7.53
CA GLN A 167 -1.88 5.82 -8.15
C GLN A 167 -1.94 6.94 -9.20
N LEU A 168 -2.66 6.66 -10.28
CA LEU A 168 -3.02 7.62 -11.32
C LEU A 168 -4.54 7.68 -11.44
N ASP A 169 -5.05 8.83 -11.85
CA ASP A 169 -6.42 8.95 -12.31
C ASP A 169 -6.61 8.26 -13.67
N LEU A 170 -7.63 7.41 -13.81
CA LEU A 170 -7.85 6.60 -15.00
C LEU A 170 -8.20 7.44 -16.23
N LEU A 171 -8.90 8.56 -16.05
CA LEU A 171 -9.42 9.37 -17.16
C LEU A 171 -8.45 10.46 -17.59
N THR A 172 -7.54 10.90 -16.72
CA THR A 172 -6.60 11.99 -17.01
C THR A 172 -5.14 11.55 -17.00
N GLY A 173 -4.80 10.41 -16.41
CA GLY A 173 -3.43 9.95 -16.25
C GLY A 173 -2.60 10.74 -15.25
N LYS A 174 -3.22 11.66 -14.50
CA LYS A 174 -2.55 12.47 -13.48
C LYS A 174 -2.24 11.63 -12.24
N ARG A 175 -1.02 11.72 -11.75
CA ARG A 175 -0.57 11.08 -10.51
C ARG A 175 -1.09 11.86 -9.30
N ASN A 176 -1.49 11.14 -8.25
CA ASN A 176 -1.73 11.71 -6.93
C ASN A 176 -0.61 11.32 -5.95
N ASP A 177 -0.69 11.84 -4.73
CA ASP A 177 0.35 11.63 -3.71
C ASP A 177 0.24 10.28 -3.00
N TRP A 178 -0.81 9.51 -3.32
CA TRP A 178 -0.97 8.18 -2.75
C TRP A 178 0.08 7.21 -3.28
N THR A 179 0.78 6.58 -2.35
CA THR A 179 1.77 5.54 -2.62
C THR A 179 1.68 4.44 -1.59
N TYR A 180 2.13 3.26 -1.97
CA TYR A 180 2.35 2.17 -1.02
C TYR A 180 3.72 1.53 -1.25
N ARG A 181 4.22 0.85 -0.23
CA ARG A 181 5.43 0.05 -0.30
C ARG A 181 5.17 -1.35 0.23
N ARG A 182 5.79 -2.36 -0.36
CA ARG A 182 5.96 -3.68 0.26
C ARG A 182 7.43 -3.97 0.51
N MET A 183 7.74 -4.80 1.50
CA MET A 183 9.13 -5.14 1.82
C MET A 183 9.76 -6.06 0.77
N TYR A 184 9.03 -7.12 0.40
CA TYR A 184 9.47 -8.11 -0.59
C TYR A 184 8.28 -8.87 -1.16
N GLY A 185 8.24 -9.15 -2.48
CA GLY A 185 7.18 -9.99 -3.02
C GLY A 185 7.26 -10.23 -4.53
N CYS A 186 6.95 -11.48 -4.94
CA CYS A 186 6.88 -11.91 -6.33
C CYS A 186 5.47 -11.83 -6.93
N ASN A 187 4.40 -11.70 -6.12
CA ASN A 187 3.03 -11.81 -6.61
C ASN A 187 2.44 -10.49 -7.15
N THR A 188 1.41 -10.65 -7.97
CA THR A 188 0.60 -9.54 -8.46
C THR A 188 -0.40 -9.09 -7.39
N ILE A 189 -0.65 -7.79 -7.28
CA ILE A 189 -1.64 -7.25 -6.33
C ILE A 189 -3.02 -7.78 -6.67
N ILE A 190 -3.78 -8.15 -5.63
CA ILE A 190 -5.22 -8.27 -5.70
C ILE A 190 -5.80 -7.04 -4.99
N GLY A 191 -6.77 -6.38 -5.61
CA GLY A 191 -7.46 -5.24 -5.01
C GLY A 191 -8.90 -5.58 -4.67
N GLY A 192 -9.32 -5.24 -3.46
CA GLY A 192 -10.71 -5.20 -3.03
C GLY A 192 -11.21 -3.76 -2.89
N GLN A 193 -12.35 -3.56 -2.22
CA GLN A 193 -12.88 -2.22 -1.97
C GLN A 193 -12.00 -1.41 -1.00
N ASN A 194 -11.46 -2.07 0.03
CA ASN A 194 -10.79 -1.40 1.16
C ASN A 194 -9.29 -1.74 1.25
N LEU A 195 -8.88 -2.88 0.67
CA LEU A 195 -7.53 -3.42 0.80
C LEU A 195 -6.91 -3.73 -0.57
N LEU A 196 -5.59 -3.50 -0.68
CA LEU A 196 -4.75 -4.25 -1.60
C LEU A 196 -4.11 -5.40 -0.84
N THR A 197 -3.97 -6.57 -1.45
CA THR A 197 -3.27 -7.71 -0.85
C THR A 197 -2.14 -8.18 -1.75
N PHE A 198 -1.05 -8.58 -1.12
CA PHE A 198 0.18 -8.96 -1.80
C PHE A 198 1.18 -9.62 -0.83
N ARG A 199 2.30 -10.09 -1.36
CA ARG A 199 3.45 -10.56 -0.58
C ARG A 199 4.27 -9.36 -0.10
N SER A 200 4.56 -9.30 1.19
CA SER A 200 5.46 -8.32 1.82
C SER A 200 6.38 -9.02 2.81
N GLY A 201 7.23 -9.93 2.32
CA GLY A 201 7.93 -10.93 3.16
C GLY A 201 6.97 -12.06 3.54
N ALA A 202 6.03 -11.75 4.44
CA ALA A 202 4.87 -12.56 4.80
C ALA A 202 3.65 -12.24 3.90
N ALA A 203 2.47 -12.75 4.26
CA ALA A 203 1.21 -12.22 3.73
C ALA A 203 1.08 -10.76 4.16
N GLY A 204 0.63 -9.89 3.25
CA GLY A 204 0.58 -8.46 3.48
C GLY A 204 -0.62 -7.81 2.82
N PHE A 205 -0.95 -6.64 3.33
CA PHE A 205 -2.03 -5.82 2.82
C PHE A 205 -1.61 -4.34 2.84
N CYS A 206 -2.26 -3.53 2.00
CA CYS A 206 -2.25 -2.09 2.13
C CYS A 206 -3.69 -1.62 2.38
N ASP A 207 -3.88 -0.84 3.43
CA ASP A 207 -5.15 -0.22 3.78
C ASP A 207 -5.36 1.03 2.92
N ILE A 208 -6.18 0.89 1.88
CA ILE A 208 -6.53 1.98 0.97
C ILE A 208 -7.62 2.86 1.59
N GLU A 209 -8.53 2.27 2.36
CA GLU A 209 -9.71 2.95 2.91
C GLU A 209 -9.28 4.07 3.87
N ASN A 210 -8.39 3.77 4.82
CA ASN A 210 -7.92 4.77 5.78
C ASN A 210 -6.56 5.36 5.42
N ASN A 211 -5.92 4.89 4.33
CA ASN A 211 -4.56 5.32 3.96
C ASN A 211 -3.56 5.12 5.13
N SER A 212 -3.60 3.92 5.72
CA SER A 212 -2.75 3.54 6.87
C SER A 212 -1.41 2.95 6.44
N GLY A 213 -1.19 2.73 5.14
CA GLY A 213 0.05 2.14 4.63
C GLY A 213 -0.04 0.63 4.52
N THR A 214 1.09 -0.05 4.69
CA THR A 214 1.20 -1.50 4.49
C THR A 214 1.35 -2.23 5.82
N GLY A 215 0.53 -3.24 6.06
CA GLY A 215 0.62 -4.16 7.18
C GLY A 215 0.93 -5.58 6.74
N ASN A 216 1.25 -6.43 7.72
CA ASN A 216 1.59 -7.83 7.50
C ASN A 216 0.74 -8.75 8.39
N LEU A 217 0.29 -9.85 7.81
CA LEU A 217 -0.33 -10.96 8.53
C LEU A 217 0.76 -11.99 8.81
N SER A 218 1.26 -11.99 10.04
CA SER A 218 2.38 -12.83 10.47
C SER A 218 2.01 -14.32 10.56
N GLY A 219 3.04 -15.17 10.59
CA GLY A 219 2.89 -16.63 10.75
C GLY A 219 2.72 -17.41 9.44
N PHE A 220 2.37 -16.75 8.33
CA PHE A 220 2.32 -17.38 7.01
C PHE A 220 2.76 -16.42 5.90
N LYS A 221 2.95 -16.96 4.69
CA LYS A 221 3.26 -16.17 3.50
C LYS A 221 2.22 -16.39 2.41
N SER A 222 2.02 -15.38 1.58
CA SER A 222 1.38 -15.56 0.27
C SER A 222 2.34 -16.23 -0.72
N SER A 223 1.81 -16.95 -1.70
CA SER A 223 2.61 -17.63 -2.73
C SER A 223 3.15 -16.64 -3.78
N CYS A 224 3.96 -17.13 -4.73
CA CYS A 224 4.37 -16.29 -5.87
C CYS A 224 3.25 -16.04 -6.88
N THR A 225 2.25 -16.91 -6.91
CA THR A 225 0.98 -16.61 -7.55
C THR A 225 0.08 -15.87 -6.55
N SER A 226 -0.74 -14.95 -7.04
CA SER A 226 -1.65 -14.20 -6.17
C SER A 226 -2.68 -15.14 -5.52
N ASN A 227 -2.63 -15.27 -4.21
CA ASN A 227 -3.48 -16.18 -3.43
C ASN A 227 -4.07 -15.52 -2.17
N LEU A 228 -4.10 -14.19 -2.09
CA LEU A 228 -4.77 -13.44 -1.01
C LEU A 228 -6.04 -12.80 -1.57
N ILE A 229 -7.10 -13.59 -1.63
CA ILE A 229 -8.31 -13.28 -2.41
C ILE A 229 -9.36 -12.66 -1.48
N ILE A 230 -9.75 -11.42 -1.78
CA ILE A 230 -10.84 -10.73 -1.09
C ILE A 230 -12.14 -11.09 -1.80
N ALA A 231 -13.01 -11.84 -1.13
CA ALA A 231 -14.29 -12.26 -1.69
C ALA A 231 -15.30 -12.53 -0.57
N ASP A 232 -16.54 -12.08 -0.77
CA ASP A 232 -17.68 -12.36 0.10
C ASP A 232 -17.44 -12.00 1.60
N GLY A 233 -16.81 -10.85 1.84
CA GLY A 233 -16.49 -10.38 3.20
C GLY A 233 -15.30 -11.10 3.86
N LEU A 234 -14.68 -12.07 3.19
CA LEU A 234 -13.52 -12.82 3.69
C LEU A 234 -12.24 -12.46 2.95
N LEU A 235 -11.12 -12.56 3.65
CA LEU A 235 -9.79 -12.68 3.04
C LEU A 235 -9.39 -14.15 3.00
N ASN A 236 -9.55 -14.76 1.83
CA ASN A 236 -9.23 -16.15 1.57
C ASN A 236 -7.76 -16.30 1.17
N ALA A 237 -7.05 -17.22 1.82
CA ALA A 237 -5.64 -17.51 1.58
C ALA A 237 -5.42 -19.02 1.35
N PRO A 238 -5.80 -19.57 0.17
CA PRO A 238 -5.51 -20.96 -0.16
C PRO A 238 -4.00 -21.22 -0.20
N ASP A 239 -3.57 -22.38 0.33
CA ASP A 239 -2.16 -22.74 0.40
C ASP A 239 -1.59 -23.15 -0.97
N TYR A 240 -0.82 -22.24 -1.57
CA TYR A 240 -0.06 -22.47 -2.80
C TYR A 240 1.46 -22.52 -2.51
N THR A 241 1.84 -22.86 -1.28
CA THR A 241 3.23 -22.75 -0.79
C THR A 241 3.93 -24.08 -0.56
N ARG A 242 3.26 -25.22 -0.82
CA ARG A 242 3.77 -26.59 -0.60
C ARG A 242 5.15 -26.89 -1.23
N THR A 243 5.52 -26.22 -2.32
CA THR A 243 6.84 -26.38 -2.96
C THR A 243 7.92 -25.48 -2.39
N CYS A 244 7.60 -24.64 -1.41
CA CYS A 244 8.54 -23.70 -0.82
C CYS A 244 9.16 -24.22 0.46
N ASN A 245 10.43 -23.90 0.69
CA ASN A 245 11.22 -24.33 1.85
C ASN A 245 11.41 -23.25 2.94
N CYS A 246 10.70 -22.11 2.86
CA CYS A 246 10.85 -21.05 3.86
C CYS A 246 10.24 -21.47 5.21
N ALA A 247 10.90 -21.07 6.31
CA ALA A 247 10.48 -21.34 7.68
C ALA A 247 9.31 -20.43 8.16
N TYR A 248 8.13 -20.59 7.56
CA TYR A 248 6.88 -20.01 8.09
C TYR A 248 6.12 -21.09 8.86
N SER A 249 5.61 -20.73 10.04
CA SER A 249 4.95 -21.67 10.96
C SER A 249 3.66 -22.28 10.41
N ASN A 250 2.92 -21.53 9.58
CA ASN A 250 1.64 -21.97 9.03
C ASN A 250 1.74 -22.21 7.51
N GLN A 251 1.64 -23.48 7.10
CA GLN A 251 1.51 -23.93 5.71
C GLN A 251 0.16 -24.61 5.52
N THR A 252 -0.90 -23.81 5.55
CA THR A 252 -2.28 -24.28 5.40
C THR A 252 -3.14 -23.20 4.75
N SER A 253 -4.31 -23.60 4.27
CA SER A 253 -5.29 -22.64 3.76
C SER A 253 -5.96 -21.92 4.93
N LEU A 254 -6.06 -20.59 4.84
CA LEU A 254 -6.67 -19.75 5.87
C LEU A 254 -7.81 -18.92 5.29
N ALA A 255 -8.77 -18.54 6.12
CA ALA A 255 -9.77 -17.52 5.81
C ALA A 255 -9.87 -16.57 7.00
N PHE A 256 -9.72 -15.27 6.75
CA PHE A 256 -9.80 -14.24 7.79
C PHE A 256 -11.12 -13.49 7.69
N ILE A 257 -11.72 -13.25 8.85
CA ILE A 257 -12.84 -12.34 9.04
C ILE A 257 -12.32 -10.99 9.55
N TYR A 258 -13.09 -9.92 9.31
CA TYR A 258 -12.75 -8.61 9.82
C TYR A 258 -12.96 -8.54 11.35
N MET A 259 -11.89 -8.23 12.07
CA MET A 259 -11.88 -8.03 13.53
C MET A 259 -11.28 -6.66 13.84
N PRO A 260 -12.07 -5.58 13.97
CA PRO A 260 -11.58 -4.21 14.17
C PRO A 260 -10.76 -4.03 15.46
N GLU A 261 -10.97 -4.89 16.45
CA GLU A 261 -10.23 -4.94 17.71
C GLU A 261 -8.88 -5.66 17.60
N ALA A 262 -8.63 -6.39 16.52
CA ALA A 262 -7.35 -7.03 16.29
C ALA A 262 -6.24 -5.99 16.22
N GLU A 263 -5.10 -6.35 16.81
CA GLU A 263 -3.95 -5.47 16.80
C GLU A 263 -3.29 -5.50 15.43
N GLU A 264 -3.16 -4.32 14.83
CA GLU A 264 -2.56 -4.14 13.52
C GLU A 264 -1.50 -3.05 13.59
N TRP A 265 -0.43 -3.27 12.86
CA TRP A 265 0.67 -2.33 12.72
C TRP A 265 1.06 -2.26 11.26
N THR A 266 1.35 -1.05 10.81
CA THR A 266 1.64 -0.71 9.43
C THR A 266 2.95 0.04 9.34
N PHE A 267 3.46 0.20 8.13
CA PHE A 267 4.57 1.08 7.83
C PHE A 267 4.21 1.95 6.62
N ASN A 268 4.74 3.17 6.61
CA ASN A 268 4.36 4.21 5.66
C ASN A 268 5.57 4.84 4.96
N GLN A 269 5.37 5.29 3.73
CA GLN A 269 6.38 6.06 2.99
C GLN A 269 5.85 7.45 2.63
N ILE A 270 4.98 8.00 3.48
CA ILE A 270 4.42 9.34 3.29
C ILE A 270 5.56 10.34 3.41
N GLN A 271 5.65 11.23 2.43
CA GLN A 271 6.57 12.36 2.45
C GLN A 271 5.89 13.57 3.07
N LEU A 272 6.66 14.34 3.85
CA LEU A 272 6.17 15.59 4.42
C LEU A 272 6.16 16.65 3.33
N GLU A 273 4.97 17.05 2.88
CA GLU A 273 4.79 18.04 1.81
C GLU A 273 4.85 19.49 2.29
N LYS A 274 4.61 19.70 3.59
CA LYS A 274 4.35 21.02 4.16
C LYS A 274 5.46 21.38 5.12
N ASP A 275 5.76 22.67 5.19
CA ASP A 275 6.75 23.21 6.12
C ASP A 275 6.30 23.16 7.58
N TYR A 276 5.07 22.73 7.86
CA TYR A 276 4.59 22.44 9.19
C TYR A 276 3.68 21.19 9.25
N ILE A 277 3.68 20.53 10.40
CA ILE A 277 2.84 19.38 10.70
C ILE A 277 1.43 19.87 11.02
N ARG A 278 0.43 19.44 10.23
CA ARG A 278 -0.99 19.69 10.52
C ARG A 278 -1.52 18.81 11.64
N ARG A 279 -1.10 17.54 11.64
CA ARG A 279 -1.58 16.51 12.57
C ARG A 279 -0.58 15.37 12.61
N LEU A 280 -0.25 14.91 13.81
CA LEU A 280 0.70 13.82 14.03
C LEU A 280 0.36 13.14 15.35
N GLY A 281 0.41 11.81 15.36
CA GLY A 281 0.54 11.02 16.57
C GLY A 281 1.94 10.42 16.64
N ILE A 282 2.53 10.35 17.82
CA ILE A 282 3.73 9.58 18.11
C ILE A 282 3.33 8.55 19.17
N ASN A 283 3.55 7.28 18.87
CA ASN A 283 3.30 6.17 19.78
C ASN A 283 4.63 5.59 20.25
N PHE A 284 4.99 5.91 21.49
CA PHE A 284 6.27 5.53 22.08
C PHE A 284 6.29 4.03 22.36
N GLY A 285 7.38 3.34 21.98
CA GLY A 285 7.54 1.89 22.13
C GLY A 285 6.65 1.04 21.22
N ALA A 286 5.94 1.63 20.26
CA ALA A 286 5.10 0.89 19.32
C ALA A 286 5.95 0.13 18.28
N PRO A 287 5.46 -1.01 17.76
CA PRO A 287 6.18 -1.81 16.77
C PRO A 287 5.90 -1.39 15.31
N GLY A 288 5.22 -0.26 15.09
CA GLY A 288 4.90 0.27 13.76
C GLY A 288 3.92 1.44 13.82
N ASP A 289 3.59 1.96 12.65
CA ASP A 289 2.61 3.02 12.48
C ASP A 289 1.18 2.48 12.57
N ARG A 290 0.23 3.33 12.98
CA ARG A 290 -1.21 3.04 12.88
C ARG A 290 -2.01 4.31 12.72
N ARG A 291 -3.01 4.33 11.85
CA ARG A 291 -3.93 5.48 11.75
C ARG A 291 -5.14 5.26 12.65
N ASP A 292 -5.56 6.30 13.37
CA ASP A 292 -6.79 6.27 14.14
C ASP A 292 -8.03 6.69 13.33
N LYS A 293 -9.21 6.51 13.92
CA LYS A 293 -10.50 6.88 13.31
C LYS A 293 -10.68 8.39 13.07
N LYS A 294 -9.83 9.23 13.67
CA LYS A 294 -9.81 10.69 13.46
C LYS A 294 -8.76 11.09 12.42
N SER A 295 -8.24 10.13 11.67
CA SER A 295 -7.23 10.27 10.63
C SER A 295 -5.85 10.74 11.12
N THR A 296 -5.59 10.72 12.44
CA THR A 296 -4.24 10.94 12.97
C THR A 296 -3.39 9.72 12.62
N LEU A 297 -2.31 9.93 11.85
CA LEU A 297 -1.30 8.90 11.68
C LEU A 297 -0.41 8.91 12.92
N TRP A 298 -0.45 7.81 13.67
CA TRP A 298 0.44 7.57 14.79
C TRP A 298 1.67 6.84 14.29
N ILE A 299 2.80 7.54 14.27
CA ILE A 299 4.09 6.94 13.92
C ILE A 299 4.70 6.28 15.15
N GLU A 300 5.45 5.21 14.95
CA GLU A 300 6.24 4.60 16.01
C GLU A 300 7.40 5.51 16.45
N TYR A 301 7.84 5.36 17.70
CA TYR A 301 9.15 5.82 18.15
C TYR A 301 9.67 4.92 19.27
N PRO A 302 10.91 4.39 19.21
CA PRO A 302 11.90 4.56 18.14
C PRO A 302 11.45 3.88 16.83
N PHE A 303 12.03 4.27 15.70
CA PHE A 303 11.67 3.75 14.38
C PHE A 303 12.25 2.34 14.17
N VAL A 304 11.47 1.28 14.46
CA VAL A 304 11.93 -0.13 14.39
C VAL A 304 11.05 -1.05 13.53
N GLY A 305 9.80 -0.69 13.30
CA GLY A 305 8.75 -1.43 12.60
C GLY A 305 8.74 -1.27 11.08
N GLY A 306 9.47 -0.29 10.55
CA GLY A 306 9.72 -0.18 9.13
C GLY A 306 9.92 1.26 8.65
N PRO A 307 9.75 1.51 7.34
CA PRO A 307 9.69 2.87 6.82
C PRO A 307 8.55 3.65 7.50
N THR A 308 8.84 4.85 7.94
CA THR A 308 7.87 5.77 8.54
C THR A 308 8.20 7.20 8.11
N PRO A 309 7.25 8.14 8.10
CA PRO A 309 7.52 9.54 7.79
C PRO A 309 8.62 10.12 8.68
N GLN A 310 9.65 10.71 8.06
CA GLN A 310 10.84 11.17 8.76
C GLN A 310 10.58 12.52 9.45
N ILE A 311 10.28 12.48 10.74
CA ILE A 311 10.11 13.63 11.64
C ILE A 311 11.26 13.62 12.64
N ASP A 312 11.88 14.78 12.88
CA ASP A 312 12.96 14.89 13.89
C ASP A 312 12.35 14.81 15.29
N ILE A 313 12.69 13.73 16.00
CA ILE A 313 12.23 13.44 17.36
C ILE A 313 13.45 13.07 18.20
N LYS A 314 13.69 13.86 19.25
CA LYS A 314 14.75 13.61 20.22
C LYS A 314 14.12 13.31 21.57
N VAL A 315 14.56 12.21 22.18
CA VAL A 315 14.11 11.78 23.50
C VAL A 315 15.33 11.58 24.38
N THR A 316 15.31 12.19 25.57
CA THR A 316 16.34 12.03 26.61
C THR A 316 15.73 11.42 27.86
N GLY A 317 16.59 10.89 28.73
CA GLY A 317 16.18 10.23 29.97
C GLY A 317 17.24 9.22 30.39
N LYS A 318 17.81 9.37 31.60
CA LYS A 318 18.86 8.47 32.08
C LYS A 318 18.30 7.04 32.21
N ASN A 319 18.87 6.10 31.43
CA ASN A 319 18.43 4.70 31.40
C ASN A 319 16.92 4.54 31.12
N HIS A 320 16.37 5.37 30.23
CA HIS A 320 14.98 5.22 29.82
C HIS A 320 14.74 3.84 29.17
N GLN A 321 13.51 3.34 29.28
CA GLN A 321 13.12 2.01 28.81
C GLN A 321 11.81 2.07 28.04
N TRP A 322 11.74 1.35 26.93
CA TRP A 322 10.50 1.14 26.20
C TRP A 322 9.74 -0.05 26.77
N PHE A 323 8.41 0.02 26.76
CA PHE A 323 7.55 -1.13 27.02
C PHE A 323 6.52 -1.28 25.91
N HIS A 324 6.08 -2.53 25.71
CA HIS A 324 5.01 -2.87 24.80
C HIS A 324 4.23 -4.06 25.37
N LYS A 325 2.89 -3.98 25.28
CA LYS A 325 1.93 -5.02 25.65
C LYS A 325 0.91 -5.13 24.52
N HIS A 326 0.20 -6.25 24.48
CA HIS A 326 -0.95 -6.38 23.59
C HIS A 326 -2.08 -5.43 24.03
N SER A 327 -2.68 -4.75 23.08
CA SER A 327 -3.75 -3.76 23.26
C SER A 327 -5.01 -4.30 23.96
N SER A 328 -5.26 -5.61 23.87
CA SER A 328 -6.36 -6.28 24.60
C SER A 328 -6.19 -6.25 26.13
N ALA A 329 -4.95 -6.08 26.62
CA ALA A 329 -4.68 -5.94 28.06
C ALA A 329 -5.06 -4.55 28.60
N MET A 330 -5.42 -3.60 27.72
CA MET A 330 -5.64 -2.20 28.05
C MET A 330 -7.14 -1.84 28.16
N LYS A 331 -7.44 -0.94 29.10
CA LYS A 331 -8.76 -0.33 29.33
C LYS A 331 -8.63 1.20 29.33
N GLY A 332 -9.68 1.94 29.69
CA GLY A 332 -9.62 3.40 29.88
C GLY A 332 -10.25 4.23 28.76
N LYS A 333 -10.08 5.55 28.83
CA LYS A 333 -10.78 6.57 28.02
C LYS A 333 -10.01 7.03 26.77
N GLY A 334 -8.86 6.40 26.47
CA GLY A 334 -8.02 6.73 25.31
C GLY A 334 -7.88 5.58 24.32
N LEU A 335 -7.02 5.77 23.31
CA LEU A 335 -6.66 4.72 22.36
C LEU A 335 -5.87 3.62 23.08
N LYS A 336 -6.49 2.46 23.25
CA LYS A 336 -5.93 1.31 23.98
C LYS A 336 -4.55 0.89 23.45
N TRP A 337 -4.40 0.81 22.13
CA TRP A 337 -3.14 0.44 21.47
C TRP A 337 -2.06 1.52 21.56
N VAL A 338 -2.42 2.79 21.81
CA VAL A 338 -1.43 3.83 22.15
C VAL A 338 -0.95 3.62 23.58
N GLY A 339 -1.87 3.40 24.54
CA GLY A 339 -1.47 3.14 25.93
C GLY A 339 -0.79 1.79 26.16
N ALA A 340 -0.87 0.86 25.20
CA ALA A 340 -0.27 -0.47 25.31
C ALA A 340 1.26 -0.44 25.19
N SER A 341 1.81 0.65 24.66
CA SER A 341 3.24 0.92 24.58
C SER A 341 3.58 2.25 25.24
N GLY A 342 4.86 2.46 25.56
CA GLY A 342 5.35 3.74 26.05
C GLY A 342 6.81 3.74 26.44
N GLY A 343 7.30 4.90 26.86
CA GLY A 343 8.61 5.06 27.47
C GLY A 343 8.52 5.31 28.98
N LYS A 344 9.43 4.72 29.74
CA LYS A 344 9.65 4.92 31.18
C LYS A 344 10.97 5.65 31.42
N GLY A 345 11.00 6.60 32.35
CA GLY A 345 12.20 7.36 32.70
C GLY A 345 12.59 8.38 31.62
N LEU A 346 11.60 8.90 30.89
CA LEU A 346 11.79 9.98 29.92
C LEU A 346 11.96 11.32 30.65
N GLU A 347 12.86 12.17 30.19
CA GLU A 347 13.12 13.50 30.78
C GLU A 347 12.70 14.62 29.83
N THR A 348 13.20 14.60 28.59
CA THR A 348 12.84 15.60 27.57
C THR A 348 12.44 14.92 26.28
N ILE A 349 11.40 15.44 25.63
CA ILE A 349 10.96 15.04 24.30
C ILE A 349 10.86 16.31 23.45
N GLN A 350 11.56 16.32 22.32
CA GLN A 350 11.58 17.41 21.36
C GLN A 350 11.09 16.87 20.00
N VAL A 351 10.11 17.54 19.42
CA VAL A 351 9.54 17.16 18.11
C VAL A 351 9.51 18.38 17.20
N THR A 352 10.20 18.32 16.06
CA THR A 352 10.14 19.39 15.05
C THR A 352 8.79 19.37 14.34
N LEU A 353 7.98 20.40 14.59
CA LEU A 353 6.65 20.57 13.99
C LEU A 353 6.63 21.63 12.89
N VAL A 354 7.56 22.57 12.87
CA VAL A 354 7.63 23.66 11.89
C VAL A 354 9.07 23.78 11.36
N LYS A 355 9.30 23.46 10.09
CA LYS A 355 10.64 23.41 9.48
C LYS A 355 11.11 24.74 8.86
N LYS A 356 10.18 25.61 8.41
CA LYS A 356 10.55 26.82 7.62
C LYS A 356 9.71 28.07 7.82
N GLU A 357 8.55 28.00 8.48
CA GLU A 357 7.79 29.22 8.79
C GLU A 357 8.37 29.87 10.05
N LYS A 358 8.84 31.12 9.95
CA LYS A 358 9.25 31.94 11.12
C LYS A 358 8.06 32.35 12.01
N THR A 359 6.83 31.98 11.63
CA THR A 359 5.61 32.31 12.35
C THR A 359 5.20 31.17 13.26
N LYS A 360 5.07 31.50 14.55
CA LYS A 360 4.55 30.58 15.57
C LYS A 360 3.21 30.00 15.14
N LYS A 361 3.05 28.68 15.26
CA LYS A 361 1.78 27.98 15.10
C LYS A 361 1.24 27.59 16.46
N LYS A 362 -0.08 27.65 16.62
CA LYS A 362 -0.76 27.10 17.79
C LYS A 362 -1.14 25.65 17.55
N TYR A 363 -0.99 24.83 18.57
CA TYR A 363 -1.30 23.41 18.54
C TYR A 363 -2.17 23.01 19.73
N THR A 364 -3.12 22.12 19.46
CA THR A 364 -3.70 21.26 20.47
C THR A 364 -2.78 20.07 20.68
N VAL A 365 -2.27 19.92 21.91
CA VAL A 365 -1.39 18.82 22.35
C VAL A 365 -2.18 17.87 23.24
N ARG A 366 -2.12 16.57 22.95
CA ARG A 366 -2.71 15.51 23.78
C ARG A 366 -1.64 14.52 24.19
N LEU A 367 -1.52 14.33 25.50
CA LEU A 367 -0.58 13.39 26.11
C LEU A 367 -1.34 12.15 26.58
N TYR A 368 -0.90 10.99 26.13
CA TYR A 368 -1.48 9.69 26.46
C TYR A 368 -0.58 9.01 27.49
N PHE A 369 -1.19 8.57 28.58
CA PHE A 369 -0.52 7.90 29.69
C PHE A 369 -1.19 6.56 29.98
N ALA A 370 -0.41 5.56 30.37
CA ALA A 370 -0.92 4.35 30.97
C ALA A 370 0.17 3.73 31.86
N GLU A 371 -0.14 3.47 33.12
CA GLU A 371 0.77 2.76 34.03
C GLU A 371 0.72 1.25 33.75
N PRO A 372 1.77 0.62 33.21
CA PRO A 372 1.79 -0.81 32.95
C PRO A 372 2.00 -1.65 34.22
N ASP A 373 2.63 -1.12 35.25
CA ASP A 373 3.06 -1.88 36.42
C ASP A 373 2.12 -1.64 37.62
N ASN A 374 2.22 -2.48 38.65
CA ASN A 374 1.49 -2.26 39.91
C ASN A 374 2.45 -1.80 41.02
N ASN A 375 2.97 -0.59 40.91
CA ASN A 375 3.92 -0.05 41.89
C ASN A 375 3.22 0.76 42.98
N GLN A 376 2.47 0.07 43.85
CA GLN A 376 1.78 0.72 44.99
C GLN A 376 2.76 1.45 45.92
N ASN A 377 3.99 0.94 46.08
CA ASN A 377 5.00 1.53 46.96
C ASN A 377 5.83 2.66 46.31
N LYS A 378 5.74 2.82 44.99
CA LYS A 378 6.52 3.83 44.24
C LYS A 378 5.76 4.26 42.98
N PRO A 379 4.59 4.94 43.14
CA PRO A 379 3.77 5.33 42.01
C PRO A 379 4.53 6.26 41.09
N SER A 380 4.24 6.17 39.79
CA SER A 380 4.77 7.10 38.79
C SER A 380 4.05 8.44 38.89
N VAL A 381 4.61 9.31 39.72
CA VAL A 381 4.16 10.69 39.92
C VAL A 381 5.16 11.63 39.29
N MET A 382 4.69 12.55 38.44
CA MET A 382 5.57 13.46 37.71
C MET A 382 4.95 14.85 37.50
N ASN A 383 5.81 15.83 37.27
CA ASN A 383 5.42 17.10 36.67
C ASN A 383 5.61 17.03 35.16
N VAL A 384 4.71 17.65 34.40
CA VAL A 384 4.79 17.75 32.95
C VAL A 384 4.77 19.21 32.56
N SER A 385 5.74 19.63 31.76
CA SER A 385 5.81 20.97 31.20
C SER A 385 5.74 20.92 29.68
N LEU A 386 5.02 21.87 29.08
CA LEU A 386 4.99 22.12 27.64
C LEU A 386 5.55 23.52 27.38
N GLN A 387 6.55 23.63 26.50
CA GLN A 387 7.22 24.91 26.21
C GLN A 387 7.67 25.66 27.48
N GLY A 388 8.23 24.94 28.46
CA GLY A 388 8.70 25.51 29.73
C GLY A 388 7.60 25.84 30.75
N LYS A 389 6.31 25.74 30.40
CA LYS A 389 5.19 25.96 31.33
C LYS A 389 4.73 24.63 31.92
N VAL A 390 4.70 24.52 33.26
CA VAL A 390 4.12 23.36 33.95
C VAL A 390 2.62 23.29 33.65
N VAL A 391 2.18 22.20 33.02
CA VAL A 391 0.79 21.93 32.65
C VAL A 391 0.14 20.83 33.50
N LEU A 392 0.95 19.96 34.12
CA LEU A 392 0.51 19.00 35.12
C LEU A 392 1.51 19.01 36.27
N LYS A 393 1.01 19.11 37.51
CA LYS A 393 1.82 19.11 38.73
C LYS A 393 1.45 17.89 39.58
N ASN A 394 2.45 17.16 40.09
CA ASN A 394 2.28 15.96 40.91
C ASN A 394 1.27 14.96 40.30
N PHE A 395 1.35 14.75 38.98
CA PHE A 395 0.40 13.92 38.24
C PHE A 395 0.67 12.44 38.49
N ASP A 396 -0.22 11.80 39.25
CA ASP A 396 -0.23 10.36 39.52
C ASP A 396 -1.05 9.64 38.44
N ILE A 397 -0.36 8.97 37.51
CA ILE A 397 -1.01 8.31 36.37
C ILE A 397 -1.99 7.23 36.84
N GLN A 398 -1.61 6.43 37.85
CA GLN A 398 -2.41 5.29 38.29
C GLN A 398 -3.67 5.77 39.00
N LYS A 399 -3.56 6.77 39.87
CA LYS A 399 -4.71 7.39 40.55
C LYS A 399 -5.67 8.01 39.56
N GLU A 400 -5.16 8.80 38.63
CA GLU A 400 -5.96 9.53 37.65
C GLU A 400 -6.63 8.59 36.63
N ALA A 401 -5.95 7.51 36.24
CA ALA A 401 -6.51 6.47 35.37
C ALA A 401 -7.40 5.46 36.12
N ALA A 402 -7.48 5.54 37.45
CA ALA A 402 -8.15 4.58 38.33
C ALA A 402 -7.62 3.13 38.17
N GLY A 403 -6.31 2.96 38.03
CA GLY A 403 -5.63 1.66 38.03
C GLY A 403 -4.64 1.45 36.88
N LYS A 404 -3.94 0.30 36.92
CA LYS A 404 -2.96 -0.09 35.89
C LYS A 404 -3.63 -0.49 34.57
N ASN A 405 -2.84 -0.47 33.49
CA ASN A 405 -3.26 -0.78 32.13
C ASN A 405 -4.52 -0.01 31.70
N LYS A 406 -4.68 1.23 32.20
CA LYS A 406 -5.78 2.12 31.82
C LYS A 406 -5.21 3.34 31.12
N THR A 407 -5.55 3.51 29.85
CA THR A 407 -5.17 4.69 29.08
C THR A 407 -5.96 5.89 29.53
N ILE A 408 -5.25 6.98 29.82
CA ILE A 408 -5.81 8.29 30.12
C ILE A 408 -5.16 9.34 29.23
N VAL A 409 -5.92 10.38 28.89
CA VAL A 409 -5.49 11.47 28.01
C VAL A 409 -5.60 12.80 28.74
N ARG A 410 -4.60 13.68 28.56
CA ARG A 410 -4.65 15.08 28.97
C ARG A 410 -4.47 15.96 27.74
N GLN A 411 -5.38 16.91 27.54
CA GLN A 411 -5.41 17.80 26.38
C GLN A 411 -5.05 19.22 26.83
N PHE A 412 -4.23 19.89 26.04
CA PHE A 412 -3.83 21.28 26.20
C PHE A 412 -3.98 21.98 24.84
N THR A 413 -4.56 23.16 24.82
CA THR A 413 -4.80 23.95 23.60
C THR A 413 -3.91 25.18 23.57
N GLU A 414 -3.86 25.86 22.43
CA GLU A 414 -3.12 27.10 22.24
C GLU A 414 -1.62 27.02 22.55
N ILE A 415 -1.02 25.83 22.38
CA ILE A 415 0.42 25.64 22.60
C ILE A 415 1.17 26.24 21.42
N SER A 416 1.84 27.37 21.67
CA SER A 416 2.59 28.09 20.65
C SER A 416 3.95 27.44 20.38
N VAL A 417 4.16 26.94 19.16
CA VAL A 417 5.39 26.29 18.70
C VAL A 417 5.97 27.07 17.51
N SER A 418 7.24 27.46 17.61
CA SER A 418 7.96 28.12 16.51
C SER A 418 8.70 27.16 15.59
N ASP A 419 9.25 26.07 16.15
CA ASP A 419 9.96 25.01 15.42
C ASP A 419 9.71 23.69 16.13
N VAL A 420 10.29 23.56 17.32
CA VAL A 420 10.27 22.36 18.14
C VAL A 420 9.21 22.47 19.23
N LEU A 421 8.33 21.48 19.32
CA LEU A 421 7.53 21.24 20.51
C LEU A 421 8.41 20.55 21.56
N GLU A 422 8.61 21.22 22.69
CA GLU A 422 9.34 20.65 23.83
C GLU A 422 8.39 20.22 24.95
N ILE A 423 8.56 18.98 25.40
CA ILE A 423 7.90 18.37 26.55
C ILE A 423 8.97 18.00 27.56
N GLN A 424 8.81 18.45 28.80
CA GLN A 424 9.67 18.07 29.92
C GLN A 424 8.87 17.25 30.92
N LEU A 425 9.46 16.15 31.37
CA LEU A 425 8.89 15.21 32.32
C LEU A 425 9.84 15.12 33.50
N GLN A 426 9.38 15.58 34.67
CA GLN A 426 10.19 15.57 35.89
C GLN A 426 9.59 14.59 36.89
N SER A 427 10.37 13.58 37.28
CA SER A 427 9.94 12.62 38.30
C SER A 427 9.79 13.30 39.66
N VAL A 428 8.66 13.04 40.32
CA VAL A 428 8.43 13.34 41.74
C VAL A 428 8.56 12.05 42.55
N THR A 429 8.01 10.95 42.03
CA THR A 429 8.18 9.59 42.57
C THR A 429 8.14 8.60 41.42
N GLY A 430 8.90 7.50 41.54
CA GLY A 430 8.95 6.47 40.49
C GLY A 430 9.67 6.94 39.22
N LYS A 431 9.30 6.35 38.08
CA LYS A 431 9.79 6.75 36.76
C LYS A 431 8.70 7.57 36.06
N THR A 432 9.08 8.63 35.36
CA THR A 432 8.20 9.32 34.41
C THR A 432 7.72 8.34 33.34
N LEU A 433 6.55 8.59 32.76
CA LEU A 433 5.98 7.71 31.75
C LEU A 433 5.20 8.52 30.70
N LEU A 434 5.36 8.17 29.43
CA LEU A 434 4.50 8.69 28.36
C LEU A 434 4.29 7.58 27.32
N SER A 435 3.03 7.33 26.97
CA SER A 435 2.64 6.34 25.96
C SER A 435 2.54 6.95 24.57
N GLY A 436 1.97 8.16 24.47
CA GLY A 436 1.84 8.80 23.18
C GLY A 436 1.64 10.30 23.25
N LEU A 437 1.89 10.94 22.11
CA LEU A 437 1.76 12.37 21.88
C LEU A 437 0.93 12.56 20.60
N GLU A 438 -0.22 13.21 20.69
CA GLU A 438 -0.96 13.70 19.53
C GLU A 438 -0.87 15.22 19.46
N VAL A 439 -0.52 15.75 18.29
CA VAL A 439 -0.48 17.18 18.00
C VAL A 439 -1.38 17.48 16.82
N ILE A 440 -2.17 18.55 16.92
CA ILE A 440 -3.09 19.01 15.88
C ILE A 440 -2.91 20.52 15.77
N ALA A 441 -2.54 21.01 14.59
CA ALA A 441 -2.44 22.44 14.33
C ALA A 441 -3.83 23.08 14.47
N GLU A 442 -3.89 24.19 15.20
CA GLU A 442 -5.09 25.01 15.33
C GLU A 442 -5.18 25.95 14.12
N ASN A 443 -6.42 26.31 13.75
CA ASN A 443 -6.68 27.17 12.60
C ASN A 443 -6.29 28.63 12.87
#